data_AF-A0A2D7U4F9-F1
#
_entry.id   AF-A0A2D7U4F9-F1
#
_cell.length_a   1.000
_cell.length_b   1.000
_cell.length_c   1.000
_cell.angle_alpha   90.00
_cell.angle_beta   90.00
_cell.angle_gamma   90.00
#
_symmetry.space_group_name_H-M   'P 1'
#
loop_
_entity.id
_entity.type
_entity.pdbx_description
1 polymer ?
#
loop_
_entity_poly.entity_id
_entity_poly.type
_entity_poly.pdbx_seq_one_letter_code
_entity_poly.pdbx_strand_id
1 'polypeptide(L)' 'MDLFALSHVWLLRPCSDGGTDYVCFRPGQDRVEVVEGYHLPPQMPLIKRRKWLENAEVAHCRRQLERLQGFKHGQPLF' A
#
# COMPACT_ATOMS: atom_id res chain seq x y z
N MET A 1 -8.16 -19.92 -5.54
CA MET A 1 -7.99 -18.62 -6.21
C MET A 1 -8.20 -17.54 -5.16
N ASP A 2 -7.16 -16.76 -4.88
CA ASP A 2 -7.21 -15.74 -3.85
C ASP A 2 -7.99 -14.52 -4.38
N LEU A 3 -9.03 -14.09 -3.67
CA LEU A 3 -9.92 -12.98 -4.07
C LEU A 3 -9.17 -11.65 -4.28
N PHE A 4 -7.92 -11.57 -3.82
CA PHE A 4 -7.02 -10.43 -3.99
C PHE A 4 -6.47 -10.25 -5.41
N ALA A 5 -6.65 -11.21 -6.32
CA ALA A 5 -6.16 -11.08 -7.69
C ALA A 5 -6.86 -9.97 -8.51
N LEU A 6 -7.96 -9.40 -8.01
CA LEU A 6 -8.81 -8.49 -8.77
C LEU A 6 -8.99 -7.08 -8.18
N SER A 7 -8.56 -6.83 -6.94
CA SER A 7 -8.83 -5.55 -6.26
C SER A 7 -7.58 -4.95 -5.64
N HIS A 8 -7.46 -3.62 -5.73
CA HIS A 8 -6.39 -2.88 -5.08
C HIS A 8 -6.44 -3.09 -3.56
N VAL A 9 -5.30 -3.40 -2.94
CA VAL A 9 -5.18 -3.46 -1.48
C VAL A 9 -4.48 -2.22 -0.98
N TRP A 10 -5.12 -1.53 -0.04
CA TRP A 10 -4.61 -0.31 0.58
C TRP A 10 -4.25 -0.55 2.03
N LEU A 11 -3.03 -0.14 2.36
CA LEU A 11 -2.53 -0.10 3.72
C LEU A 11 -2.19 1.35 4.08
N LEU A 12 -2.64 1.78 5.26
CA LEU A 12 -2.48 3.14 5.77
C LEU A 12 -1.78 3.12 7.13
N ARG A 13 -0.99 4.16 7.39
CA ARG A 13 -0.38 4.41 8.69
C ARG A 13 -0.44 5.90 9.00
N PRO A 14 -1.28 6.35 9.96
CA PRO A 14 -1.28 7.72 10.42
C PRO A 14 0.07 8.11 11.02
N CYS A 15 0.48 9.35 10.78
CA CYS A 15 1.71 9.95 11.26
C CYS A 15 1.41 11.04 12.30
N SER A 16 2.39 11.36 13.16
CA SER A 16 2.25 12.36 14.23
C SER A 16 2.11 13.80 13.74
N ASP A 17 2.47 14.06 12.48
CA ASP A 17 2.35 15.35 11.80
C ASP A 17 0.94 15.59 11.22
N GLY A 18 0.00 14.67 11.45
CA GLY A 18 -1.36 14.74 10.91
C GLY A 18 -1.52 14.15 9.52
N GLY A 19 -0.43 13.70 8.89
CA GLY A 19 -0.47 13.01 7.61
C GLY A 19 -0.66 11.50 7.74
N THR A 20 -0.66 10.83 6.60
CA THR A 20 -0.82 9.38 6.50
C THR A 20 0.12 8.81 5.45
N ASP A 21 1.03 7.93 5.84
CA ASP A 21 1.73 7.06 4.89
C ASP A 21 0.76 6.03 4.32
N TYR A 22 0.85 5.76 3.03
CA TYR A 22 0.04 4.74 2.37
C TYR A 22 0.87 3.80 1.50
N VAL A 23 0.42 2.56 1.38
CA VAL A 23 0.92 1.57 0.45
C VAL A 23 -0.28 0.98 -0.32
N CYS A 24 -0.23 1.06 -1.64
CA CYS A 24 -1.23 0.48 -2.53
C CYS A 24 -0.61 -0.69 -3.31
N PHE A 25 -1.16 -1.88 -3.16
CA PHE A 25 -0.86 -3.04 -3.99
C PHE A 25 -1.87 -3.09 -5.13
N ARG A 26 -1.40 -2.92 -6.36
CA ARG A 26 -2.22 -2.95 -7.57
C ARG A 26 -1.96 -4.25 -8.32
N PRO A 27 -2.97 -5.09 -8.53
CA PRO A 27 -2.81 -6.33 -9.29
C PRO A 27 -2.45 -5.98 -10.74
N GLY A 28 -1.41 -6.62 -11.26
CA GLY A 28 -1.08 -6.67 -12.69
C GLY A 28 -1.20 -8.11 -13.21
N GLN A 29 -0.94 -8.32 -14.50
CA GLN A 29 -1.08 -9.66 -15.12
C GLN A 29 -0.14 -10.69 -14.49
N ASP A 30 1.15 -10.37 -14.34
CA ASP A 30 2.15 -11.33 -13.83
C ASP A 30 2.74 -10.93 -12.47
N ARG A 31 2.62 -9.65 -12.11
CA ARG A 31 3.28 -9.03 -10.96
C ARG A 31 2.42 -7.94 -10.37
N VAL A 32 2.68 -7.61 -9.11
CA VAL A 32 1.93 -6.58 -8.37
C VAL A 32 2.76 -5.30 -8.31
N GLU A 33 2.16 -4.18 -8.74
CA GLU A 33 2.75 -2.86 -8.52
C GLU A 33 2.48 -2.45 -7.07
N VAL A 34 3.54 -2.12 -6.34
CA VAL A 34 3.43 -1.56 -4.99
C VAL A 34 3.81 -0.09 -5.05
N VAL A 35 2.84 0.77 -4.73
CA VAL A 35 3.00 2.22 -4.69
C VAL A 35 2.99 2.67 -3.25
N GLU A 36 4.10 3.26 -2.81
CA GLU A 36 4.28 3.82 -1.47
C GLU A 36 4.23 5.35 -1.56
N GLY A 37 3.50 5.98 -0.65
CA GLY A 37 3.30 7.42 -0.67
C GLY A 37 2.89 7.99 0.67
N TYR A 38 2.55 9.27 0.65
CA TYR A 38 2.11 10.02 1.81
C TYR A 38 1.06 11.05 1.43
N HIS A 39 0.09 11.25 2.31
CA HIS A 39 -0.96 12.23 2.14
C HIS A 39 -1.10 13.04 3.42
N LEU A 40 -0.87 14.34 3.33
CA LEU A 40 -1.24 15.31 4.33
C LEU A 40 -2.37 16.14 3.72
N PRO A 41 -3.59 16.09 4.25
CA PRO A 41 -4.64 16.99 3.81
C PRO A 41 -4.29 18.45 4.14
N PRO A 42 -4.66 19.43 3.28
CA PRO A 42 -5.47 19.30 2.06
C PRO A 42 -4.67 19.05 0.77
N GLN A 43 -3.37 18.73 0.86
CA GLN A 43 -2.52 18.62 -0.33
C GLN A 43 -2.80 17.35 -1.14
N MET A 44 -2.40 17.36 -2.42
CA MET A 44 -2.45 16.16 -3.24
C MET A 44 -1.56 15.04 -2.64
N PRO A 45 -2.02 13.78 -2.69
CA PRO A 45 -1.22 12.63 -2.30
C PRO A 45 0.10 12.55 -3.08
N LEU A 46 1.21 12.44 -2.35
CA LEU A 46 2.54 12.33 -2.91
C LEU A 46 2.92 10.86 -3.07
N ILE A 47 3.43 10.49 -4.23
CA ILE A 47 4.03 9.17 -4.46
C ILE A 47 5.51 9.26 -4.12
N LYS A 48 5.94 8.45 -3.15
CA LYS A 48 7.34 8.38 -2.70
C LYS A 48 8.13 7.35 -3.51
N ARG A 49 7.55 6.17 -3.73
CA ARG A 49 8.22 5.05 -4.42
C ARG A 49 7.24 4.17 -5.16
N ARG A 50 7.71 3.57 -6.25
CA ARG A 50 7.04 2.45 -6.94
C ARG A 50 8.01 1.28 -7.05
N LYS A 51 7.50 0.07 -6.87
CA LYS A 51 8.25 -1.17 -7.10
C LYS A 51 7.31 -2.24 -7.63
N TRP A 52 7.89 -3.24 -8.28
CA TRP A 52 7.17 -4.43 -8.71
C TRP A 52 7.55 -5.60 -7.81
N LEU A 53 6.56 -6.39 -7.41
CA LEU A 53 6.75 -7.62 -6.66
C LEU A 53 6.17 -8.80 -7.43
N GLU A 54 6.88 -9.91 -7.39
CA GLU A 54 6.32 -11.19 -7.81
C GLU A 54 5.20 -11.61 -6.86
N ASN A 55 4.21 -12.34 -7.36
CA ASN A 55 3.05 -12.77 -6.57
C ASN A 55 3.46 -13.50 -5.27
N ALA A 56 4.56 -14.27 -5.30
CA ALA A 56 5.09 -14.98 -4.13
C ALA A 56 5.60 -14.04 -3.03
N GLU A 57 6.07 -12.84 -3.38
CA GLU A 57 6.68 -11.88 -2.46
C GLU A 57 5.64 -10.98 -1.77
N VAL A 58 4.47 -10.79 -2.41
CA VAL A 58 3.41 -9.89 -1.95
C VAL A 58 2.97 -10.19 -0.52
N ALA A 59 2.71 -11.47 -0.23
CA ALA A 59 2.23 -11.89 1.09
C ALA A 59 3.28 -11.62 2.18
N HIS A 60 4.57 -11.81 1.87
CA HIS A 60 5.66 -11.49 2.80
C HIS A 60 5.78 -9.97 3.01
N CYS A 61 5.82 -9.19 1.94
CA CYS A 61 5.92 -7.72 2.01
C CYS A 61 4.75 -7.13 2.82
N ARG A 62 3.52 -7.59 2.57
CA ARG A 62 2.33 -7.12 3.29
C ARG A 62 2.42 -7.39 4.79
N ARG A 63 2.75 -8.63 5.18
CA ARG A 63 2.91 -9.00 6.59
C ARG A 63 3.98 -8.18 7.29
N GLN A 64 5.08 -7.85 6.61
CA GLN A 64 6.13 -6.99 7.16
C GLN A 64 5.59 -5.57 7.43
N LEU A 65 4.85 -4.98 6.49
CA LEU A 65 4.22 -3.66 6.67
C LEU A 65 3.23 -3.67 7.84
N GLU A 66 2.38 -4.68 7.92
CA GLU A 66 1.36 -4.79 8.97
C GLU A 66 1.96 -5.02 10.36
N ARG A 67 2.85 -6.01 10.48
CA ARG A 67 3.35 -6.47 11.79
C ARG A 67 4.51 -5.64 12.32
N LEU A 68 5.39 -5.15 11.47
CA LEU A 68 6.61 -4.47 11.90
C LEU A 68 6.53 -2.95 11.76
N GLN A 69 5.76 -2.45 10.78
CA GLN A 69 5.72 -1.03 10.48
C GLN A 69 4.41 -0.36 10.92
N GLY A 70 3.44 -1.13 11.41
CA GLY A 70 2.19 -0.63 11.98
C GLY A 70 1.14 -0.20 10.95
N PHE A 71 1.30 -0.60 9.69
CA PHE A 71 0.29 -0.35 8.66
C PHE A 71 -0.99 -1.16 8.92
N LYS A 72 -2.15 -0.59 8.59
CA LYS A 72 -3.45 -1.25 8.70
C LYS A 72 -4.21 -1.14 7.40
N HIS A 73 -5.10 -2.09 7.14
CA HIS A 73 -6.03 -2.00 6.01
C HIS A 73 -6.89 -0.73 6.12
N GLY A 74 -7.11 -0.07 4.99
CA GLY A 74 -7.90 1.15 4.93
C GLY A 74 -8.53 1.36 3.56
N GLN A 75 -9.33 2.41 3.45
CA GLN A 75 -9.89 2.86 2.17
C GLN A 75 -8.82 3.65 1.37
N PRO A 76 -8.97 3.75 0.04
CA PRO A 76 -8.19 4.70 -0.75
C PRO A 76 -8.31 6.11 -0.18
N LEU A 77 -7.21 6.86 -0.19
CA LEU A 77 -7.22 8.26 0.25
C LEU A 77 -7.61 9.24 -0.88
N PHE A 78 -7.82 8.73 -2.09
CA PHE A 78 -8.15 9.45 -3.32
C PHE A 78 -8.66 8.47 -4.39
#